data_AF-A0A940P8E0-F1
#
_entry.id   AF-A0A940P8E0-F1
#
_cell.length_a   1.000
_cell.length_b   1.000
_cell.length_c   1.000
_cell.angle_alpha   90.00
_cell.angle_beta   90.00
_cell.angle_gamma   90.00
#
_symmetry.space_group_name_H-M   'P 1'
#
loop_
_entity.id
_entity.type
_entity.pdbx_description
1 polymer ?
#
loop_
_entity_poly.entity_id
_entity_poly.type
_entity_poly.pdbx_seq_one_letter_code
_entity_poly.pdbx_strand_id
1 'polypeptide(L)'
;MKKKMVQRSTKYLVLTTLLASNLLGLSGVVEAAEGAAETGAVTSRAVTAGVEYVDQYGNALEIAIPQNSQVTINGNTTSITVKFNGQTYTLTKIRSLTLKNLIVTNPVLFNSIHYVTSLTIDQVNFQKGMELNGSSGLENLVIKDSMFGASKYSFSLNNASKLVDFGITNSTFTGDVLVQNNKLLEKMDVTDSLIKGNMNHFVNKKGFSVAYQSNRFERFTGMKKIDSGNKSADAHFFINPTTDMIGESKFDPSTEGTIYYREVNDQELRKMMIPANVNISEFSNSGNKLTMRLSNGNVTVFNDPREFYFRNVDILAQISWANKTLKLEKLTFVNSRMNYLQVVNNPTLQSVEIMNSEVSRFYGFVRFYGNPAMTRFIFQDSVIKGTEGNMEVYNNPAMTTFNMTNSYMYGFLRTYQLGAAPMSISNGQFDYYIVTDQLMEGEAEPQPVGYAPVIDAQDRFHNKGDYFDPMVGVTAVDLEDGDLTSEVVADDSQLNPDRGGIYPVSYTVVDSDGNLTTVTVMVTVG
;
A
#
# COMPACT_ATOMS: atom_id res chain seq x y z
N MET A 1 -11.36 -35.53 -15.55
CA MET A 1 -10.72 -36.20 -14.40
C MET A 1 -9.32 -35.60 -14.19
N LYS A 2 -9.10 -34.98 -13.02
CA LYS A 2 -7.82 -34.77 -12.29
C LYS A 2 -6.57 -34.18 -12.98
N LYS A 3 -6.28 -32.92 -12.59
CA LYS A 3 -5.04 -32.35 -12.01
C LYS A 3 -3.67 -32.95 -12.44
N LYS A 4 -2.76 -32.05 -12.85
CA LYS A 4 -1.44 -31.89 -12.22
C LYS A 4 -0.91 -30.46 -12.41
N MET A 5 -1.01 -29.65 -11.36
CA MET A 5 -0.23 -28.42 -11.19
C MET A 5 1.19 -28.79 -10.80
N VAL A 6 2.16 -28.14 -11.44
CA VAL A 6 3.56 -28.12 -11.04
C VAL A 6 3.75 -26.93 -10.10
N GLN A 7 3.97 -27.18 -8.81
CA GLN A 7 4.48 -26.19 -7.87
C GLN A 7 6.00 -26.12 -8.02
N ARG A 8 6.52 -24.96 -8.42
CA ARG A 8 7.93 -24.60 -8.23
C ARG A 8 8.04 -23.85 -6.89
N SER A 9 8.86 -24.38 -6.00
CA SER A 9 9.25 -23.75 -4.74
C SER A 9 10.58 -23.02 -4.91
N THR A 10 10.62 -21.75 -4.51
CA THR A 10 11.85 -20.96 -4.37
C THR A 10 11.78 -20.36 -2.96
N LYS A 11 12.41 -20.99 -1.95
CA LYS A 11 13.71 -20.60 -1.38
C LYS A 11 13.89 -19.08 -1.26
N TYR A 12 13.60 -18.52 -0.09
CA TYR A 12 14.38 -17.41 0.45
C TYR A 12 14.80 -17.70 1.89
N LEU A 13 16.12 -17.66 2.02
CA LEU A 13 16.96 -17.72 3.21
C LEU A 13 17.19 -16.25 3.59
N VAL A 14 16.77 -15.82 4.78
CA VAL A 14 17.42 -14.68 5.44
C VAL A 14 17.66 -15.07 6.90
N LEU A 15 18.95 -15.33 7.14
CA LEU A 15 19.59 -15.62 8.40
C LEU A 15 20.39 -14.38 8.77
N THR A 16 20.00 -13.66 9.83
CA THR A 16 20.85 -12.78 10.65
C THR A 16 19.99 -12.39 11.86
N THR A 17 20.28 -12.77 13.10
CA THR A 17 21.39 -12.23 13.90
C THR A 17 21.97 -13.24 14.90
N LEU A 18 23.31 -13.15 15.01
CA LEU A 18 24.27 -13.77 15.93
C LEU A 18 23.78 -14.09 17.36
N LEU A 19 23.99 -15.34 17.78
CA LEU A 19 24.19 -15.72 19.19
C LEU A 19 25.68 -15.60 19.52
N ALA A 20 25.99 -14.74 20.49
CA ALA A 20 27.32 -14.60 21.06
C ALA A 20 27.56 -15.64 22.17
N SER A 21 28.82 -16.10 22.23
CA SER A 21 29.55 -16.63 23.39
C SER A 21 29.06 -17.91 24.07
N ASN A 22 29.74 -19.03 23.79
CA ASN A 22 30.67 -19.69 24.74
C ASN A 22 31.05 -21.09 24.21
N LEU A 23 32.30 -21.26 23.77
CA LEU A 23 32.92 -22.57 23.63
C LEU A 23 34.25 -22.56 24.38
N LEU A 24 34.21 -23.00 25.64
CA LEU A 24 35.40 -23.42 26.39
C LEU A 24 35.85 -24.78 25.85
N GLY A 25 37.15 -24.89 25.58
CA GLY A 25 37.75 -26.06 24.98
C GLY A 25 37.83 -27.26 25.91
N LEU A 26 37.97 -28.43 25.29
CA LEU A 26 38.74 -29.55 25.82
C LEU A 26 39.24 -30.39 24.65
N SER A 27 40.56 -30.55 24.61
CA SER A 27 41.33 -31.39 23.72
C SER A 27 41.17 -32.87 24.06
N GLY A 28 41.12 -33.73 23.05
CA GLY A 28 41.28 -35.18 23.22
C GLY A 28 41.21 -35.91 21.89
N VAL A 29 42.38 -36.25 21.34
CA VAL A 29 42.56 -37.16 20.19
C VAL A 29 42.38 -38.60 20.68
N VAL A 30 41.52 -39.40 20.05
CA VAL A 30 41.67 -40.86 19.93
C VAL A 30 41.09 -41.34 18.59
N GLU A 31 41.81 -42.30 18.00
CA GLU A 31 41.69 -42.94 16.70
C GLU A 31 40.40 -43.75 16.44
N ALA A 32 40.24 -44.08 15.15
CA ALA A 32 39.13 -44.78 14.51
C ALA A 32 38.89 -46.22 14.99
N ALA A 33 37.62 -46.62 14.98
CA ALA A 33 37.20 -48.00 14.74
C ALA A 33 35.82 -48.01 14.06
N GLU A 34 35.74 -48.73 12.94
CA GLU A 34 34.51 -49.03 12.20
C GLU A 34 33.54 -49.86 13.05
N GLY A 35 32.26 -49.52 13.03
CA GLY A 35 31.22 -50.35 13.66
C GLY A 35 29.82 -49.77 13.56
N ALA A 36 28.98 -50.41 12.73
CA ALA A 36 27.52 -50.41 12.72
C ALA A 36 26.78 -49.07 12.64
N ALA A 37 26.19 -48.80 11.47
CA ALA A 37 25.17 -47.79 11.27
C ALA A 37 23.88 -48.18 12.02
N GLU A 38 23.73 -47.68 13.26
CA GLU A 38 22.40 -47.48 13.84
C GLU A 38 21.83 -46.16 13.33
N THR A 39 20.63 -46.24 12.79
CA THR A 39 19.80 -45.10 12.38
C THR A 39 19.45 -44.26 13.60
N GLY A 40 20.35 -43.35 13.98
CA GLY A 40 20.06 -42.28 14.92
C GLY A 40 19.03 -41.35 14.29
N ALA A 41 17.79 -41.44 14.76
CA ALA A 41 16.78 -40.45 14.47
C ALA A 41 17.37 -39.07 14.77
N VAL A 42 17.44 -38.21 13.74
CA VAL A 42 17.51 -36.77 13.97
C VAL A 42 16.20 -36.44 14.65
N THR A 43 16.20 -36.43 15.99
CA THR A 43 15.14 -35.80 16.74
C THR A 43 15.20 -34.33 16.34
N SER A 44 14.29 -33.94 15.46
CA SER A 44 13.89 -32.54 15.38
C SER A 44 13.63 -32.14 16.82
N ARG A 45 14.40 -31.19 17.34
CA ARG A 45 14.15 -30.61 18.65
C ARG A 45 12.74 -30.04 18.53
N ALA A 46 11.76 -30.76 19.07
CA ALA A 46 10.36 -30.39 18.97
C ALA A 46 10.27 -28.92 19.36
N VAL A 47 9.60 -28.10 18.56
CA VAL A 47 9.35 -26.70 18.92
C VAL A 47 8.55 -26.75 20.22
N THR A 48 9.21 -26.64 21.37
CA THR A 48 8.56 -26.81 22.65
C THR A 48 7.58 -25.66 22.81
N ALA A 49 6.30 -26.01 22.93
CA ALA A 49 5.35 -25.06 23.47
C ALA A 49 5.73 -24.77 24.92
N GLY A 50 5.56 -23.53 25.35
CA GLY A 50 6.09 -23.17 26.65
C GLY A 50 6.06 -21.69 26.97
N VAL A 51 6.53 -21.44 28.19
CA VAL A 51 6.75 -20.11 28.74
C VAL A 51 8.22 -19.99 29.06
N GLU A 52 8.95 -19.19 28.29
CA GLU A 52 10.35 -18.86 28.55
C GLU A 52 10.40 -17.52 29.29
N TYR A 53 11.29 -17.38 30.27
CA TYR A 53 11.43 -16.15 31.02
C TYR A 53 12.85 -15.99 31.54
N VAL A 54 13.27 -14.74 31.75
CA VAL A 54 14.50 -14.41 32.45
C VAL A 54 14.17 -13.92 33.85
N ASP A 55 14.71 -14.56 34.88
CA ASP A 55 14.47 -14.16 36.27
C ASP A 55 15.18 -12.84 36.65
N GLN A 56 15.00 -12.39 37.89
CA GLN A 56 15.62 -11.16 38.39
C GLN A 56 17.16 -11.20 38.41
N TYR A 57 17.76 -12.41 38.38
CA TYR A 57 19.21 -12.64 38.41
C TYR A 57 19.80 -12.79 37.00
N GLY A 58 18.97 -12.83 35.96
CA GLY A 58 19.41 -12.99 34.58
C GLY A 58 19.44 -14.45 34.09
N ASN A 59 18.91 -15.40 34.87
CA ASN A 59 18.85 -16.79 34.44
C ASN A 59 17.69 -17.00 33.47
N ALA A 60 17.95 -17.61 32.32
CA ALA A 60 16.92 -18.06 31.39
C ALA A 60 16.30 -19.38 31.88
N LEU A 61 14.97 -19.41 31.97
CA LEU A 61 14.18 -20.51 32.51
C LEU A 61 13.01 -20.80 31.58
N GLU A 62 12.54 -22.06 31.58
CA GLU A 62 11.44 -22.53 30.73
C GLU A 62 10.44 -23.32 31.56
N ILE A 63 9.14 -23.05 31.35
CA ILE A 63 8.05 -23.96 31.69
C ILE A 63 7.68 -24.69 30.40
N ALA A 64 8.09 -25.95 30.29
CA ALA A 64 7.71 -26.80 29.17
C ALA A 64 6.22 -27.12 29.27
N ILE A 65 5.45 -26.77 28.24
CA ILE A 65 4.02 -27.01 28.16
C ILE A 65 3.77 -27.86 26.91
N PRO A 66 3.07 -29.00 26.98
CA PRO A 66 2.79 -29.78 25.77
C PRO A 66 2.05 -28.94 24.73
N GLN A 67 2.39 -29.10 23.44
CA GLN A 67 1.76 -28.36 22.34
C GLN A 67 0.24 -28.52 22.39
N ASN A 68 -0.48 -27.43 22.09
CA ASN A 68 -1.95 -27.36 22.14
C ASN A 68 -2.57 -27.53 23.54
N SER A 69 -1.77 -27.55 24.62
CA SER A 69 -2.33 -27.52 25.97
C SER A 69 -3.10 -26.22 26.19
N GLN A 70 -4.27 -26.36 26.81
CA GLN A 70 -5.03 -25.22 27.27
C GLN A 70 -4.39 -24.68 28.54
N VAL A 71 -4.05 -23.39 28.52
CA VAL A 71 -3.43 -22.70 29.65
C VAL A 71 -4.31 -21.55 30.08
N THR A 72 -4.16 -21.16 31.35
CA THR A 72 -4.60 -19.84 31.80
C THR A 72 -3.43 -19.01 32.26
N ILE A 73 -3.45 -17.72 31.91
CA ILE A 73 -2.35 -16.78 32.18
C ILE A 73 -2.94 -15.49 32.75
N ASN A 74 -2.38 -15.01 33.87
CA ASN A 74 -2.75 -13.73 34.48
C ASN A 74 -1.50 -13.05 35.04
N GLY A 75 -1.47 -11.70 35.03
CA GLY A 75 -0.35 -10.92 35.53
C GLY A 75 -0.79 -9.73 36.37
N ASN A 76 -0.06 -9.48 37.45
CA ASN A 76 -0.22 -8.31 38.31
C ASN A 76 1.14 -7.66 38.60
N THR A 77 1.18 -6.70 39.52
CA THR A 77 2.39 -5.94 39.87
C THR A 77 3.54 -6.77 40.42
N THR A 78 3.26 -7.95 40.98
CA THR A 78 4.26 -8.76 41.69
C THR A 78 4.57 -10.08 40.98
N SER A 79 3.64 -10.59 40.18
CA SER A 79 3.76 -11.93 39.60
C SER A 79 2.99 -12.13 38.30
N ILE A 80 3.45 -13.11 37.53
CA ILE A 80 2.69 -13.72 36.43
C ILE A 80 2.42 -15.17 36.80
N THR A 81 1.16 -15.58 36.68
CA THR A 81 0.71 -16.94 36.98
C THR A 81 0.35 -17.66 35.70
N VAL A 82 0.91 -18.86 35.51
CA VAL A 82 0.58 -19.78 34.42
C VAL A 82 -0.02 -21.04 35.03
N LYS A 83 -1.21 -21.44 34.59
CA LYS A 83 -1.84 -22.69 35.02
C LYS A 83 -2.14 -23.60 33.85
N PHE A 84 -1.78 -24.87 33.98
CA PHE A 84 -2.12 -25.95 33.06
C PHE A 84 -2.13 -27.28 33.80
N ASN A 85 -2.97 -28.24 33.39
CA ASN A 85 -3.07 -29.58 34.01
C ASN A 85 -3.17 -29.59 35.55
N GLY A 86 -3.89 -28.62 36.13
CA GLY A 86 -4.04 -28.49 37.59
C GLY A 86 -2.80 -27.94 38.33
N GLN A 87 -1.69 -27.73 37.63
CA GLN A 87 -0.47 -27.12 38.18
C GLN A 87 -0.54 -25.59 38.06
N THR A 88 0.10 -24.90 39.01
CA THR A 88 0.21 -23.44 39.04
C THR A 88 1.68 -23.05 39.16
N TYR A 89 2.16 -22.28 38.20
CA TYR A 89 3.51 -21.72 38.18
C TYR A 89 3.43 -20.22 38.42
N THR A 90 4.18 -19.73 39.41
CA THR A 90 4.19 -18.31 39.79
C THR A 90 5.57 -17.73 39.50
N LEU A 91 5.62 -16.85 38.50
CA LEU A 91 6.81 -16.14 38.07
C LEU A 91 6.86 -14.79 38.79
N THR A 92 7.92 -14.50 39.55
CA THR A 92 8.06 -13.24 40.29
C THR A 92 9.29 -12.47 39.82
N LYS A 93 9.17 -11.15 39.69
CA LYS A 93 10.27 -10.23 39.31
C LYS A 93 11.05 -10.64 38.06
N ILE A 94 10.39 -11.27 37.10
CA ILE A 94 11.02 -11.64 35.82
C ILE A 94 11.28 -10.39 34.97
N ARG A 95 12.37 -10.42 34.20
CA ARG A 95 12.78 -9.35 33.29
C ARG A 95 12.20 -9.49 31.89
N SER A 96 12.11 -10.72 31.38
CA SER A 96 11.50 -10.98 30.07
C SER A 96 10.54 -12.14 30.13
N LEU A 97 9.60 -12.17 29.18
CA LEU A 97 8.61 -13.22 29.03
C LEU A 97 8.41 -13.54 27.54
N THR A 98 8.50 -14.81 27.19
CA THR A 98 8.10 -15.34 25.87
C THR A 98 6.99 -16.37 26.06
N LEU A 99 5.88 -16.17 25.36
CA LEU A 99 4.78 -17.12 25.26
C LEU A 99 4.83 -17.77 23.88
N LYS A 100 4.91 -19.11 23.83
CA LYS A 100 5.12 -19.83 22.57
C LYS A 100 4.21 -21.05 22.40
N ASN A 101 3.52 -21.14 21.26
CA ASN A 101 2.69 -22.29 20.87
C ASN A 101 1.60 -22.67 21.90
N LEU A 102 0.95 -21.68 22.51
CA LEU A 102 -0.03 -21.87 23.58
C LEU A 102 -1.47 -21.64 23.11
N ILE A 103 -2.43 -22.33 23.72
CA ILE A 103 -3.87 -22.00 23.64
C ILE A 103 -4.30 -21.41 24.98
N VAL A 104 -4.53 -20.10 25.03
CA VAL A 104 -4.91 -19.39 26.25
C VAL A 104 -6.42 -19.21 26.31
N THR A 105 -7.07 -19.76 27.33
CA THR A 105 -8.54 -19.91 27.39
C THR A 105 -9.25 -18.85 28.23
N ASN A 106 -8.52 -18.14 29.09
CA ASN A 106 -9.01 -16.99 29.85
C ASN A 106 -8.65 -15.67 29.15
N PRO A 107 -9.37 -14.57 29.42
CA PRO A 107 -8.89 -13.24 29.07
C PRO A 107 -7.57 -13.01 29.81
N VAL A 108 -6.53 -12.60 29.10
CA VAL A 108 -5.23 -12.31 29.71
C VAL A 108 -5.21 -10.86 30.14
N LEU A 109 -5.13 -10.65 31.46
CA LEU A 109 -5.00 -9.32 32.04
C LEU A 109 -3.61 -9.19 32.64
N PHE A 110 -2.77 -8.36 32.02
CA PHE A 110 -1.46 -7.95 32.53
C PHE A 110 -1.57 -6.54 33.08
N ASN A 111 -1.94 -6.47 34.36
CA ASN A 111 -2.07 -5.22 35.07
C ASN A 111 -0.75 -4.88 35.75
N SER A 112 -0.03 -3.92 35.17
CA SER A 112 1.10 -3.26 35.82
C SER A 112 2.30 -4.18 36.07
N ILE A 113 2.65 -5.02 35.08
CA ILE A 113 3.82 -5.92 35.12
C ILE A 113 5.16 -5.17 35.02
N HIS A 114 5.47 -4.31 36.00
CA HIS A 114 6.55 -3.32 35.95
C HIS A 114 7.97 -3.89 35.83
N TYR A 115 8.19 -5.17 36.15
CA TYR A 115 9.51 -5.81 36.05
C TYR A 115 9.82 -6.33 34.65
N VAL A 116 8.78 -6.59 33.84
CA VAL A 116 8.93 -7.15 32.50
C VAL A 116 9.31 -6.02 31.55
N THR A 117 10.52 -6.09 31.00
CA THR A 117 11.04 -5.14 29.99
C THR A 117 10.85 -5.63 28.56
N SER A 118 10.71 -6.94 28.34
CA SER A 118 10.47 -7.51 27.02
C SER A 118 9.39 -8.58 27.07
N LEU A 119 8.40 -8.47 26.18
CA LEU A 119 7.36 -9.48 25.97
C LEU A 119 7.35 -9.95 24.52
N THR A 120 7.46 -11.26 24.33
CA THR A 120 7.31 -11.91 23.01
C THR A 120 6.13 -12.87 23.04
N ILE A 121 5.30 -12.80 22.00
CA ILE A 121 4.16 -13.68 21.77
C ILE A 121 4.37 -14.32 20.40
N ASP A 122 4.49 -15.64 20.37
CA ASP A 122 4.85 -16.42 19.17
C ASP A 122 3.92 -17.63 19.02
N GLN A 123 3.11 -17.66 17.96
CA GLN A 123 2.20 -18.79 17.70
C GLN A 123 1.21 -19.03 18.87
N VAL A 124 0.70 -17.98 19.49
CA VAL A 124 -0.24 -18.08 20.61
C VAL A 124 -1.67 -17.83 20.14
N ASN A 125 -2.61 -18.67 20.57
CA ASN A 125 -4.03 -18.50 20.36
C ASN A 125 -4.70 -18.04 21.67
N PHE A 126 -4.94 -16.73 21.81
CA PHE A 126 -5.72 -16.17 22.90
C PHE A 126 -7.21 -16.21 22.57
N GLN A 127 -7.96 -17.14 23.13
CA GLN A 127 -9.39 -17.31 22.81
C GLN A 127 -10.29 -16.15 23.28
N LYS A 128 -9.80 -15.33 24.22
CA LYS A 128 -10.55 -14.22 24.84
C LYS A 128 -9.82 -12.87 24.81
N GLY A 129 -8.76 -12.78 24.01
CA GLY A 129 -7.95 -11.57 23.87
C GLY A 129 -6.99 -11.31 25.04
N MET A 130 -6.31 -10.17 24.96
CA MET A 130 -5.26 -9.77 25.89
C MET A 130 -5.27 -8.27 26.15
N GLU A 131 -5.09 -7.89 27.42
CA GLU A 131 -4.94 -6.49 27.84
C GLU A 131 -3.63 -6.31 28.62
N LEU A 132 -2.83 -5.33 28.22
CA LEU A 132 -1.67 -4.83 28.95
C LEU A 132 -1.99 -3.42 29.44
N ASN A 133 -2.05 -3.23 30.75
CA ASN A 133 -2.41 -1.94 31.33
C ASN A 133 -1.41 -1.51 32.41
N GLY A 134 -0.77 -0.36 32.19
CA GLY A 134 0.17 0.22 33.16
C GLY A 134 1.52 -0.53 33.26
N SER A 135 1.88 -1.30 32.23
CA SER A 135 3.15 -2.05 32.15
C SER A 135 4.34 -1.11 31.92
N SER A 136 4.62 -0.21 32.87
CA SER A 136 5.59 0.88 32.72
C SER A 136 7.05 0.44 32.58
N GLY A 137 7.36 -0.83 32.85
CA GLY A 137 8.68 -1.42 32.62
C GLY A 137 8.91 -1.90 31.20
N LEU A 138 7.83 -2.14 30.43
CA LEU A 138 7.90 -2.75 29.11
C LEU A 138 8.58 -1.79 28.13
N GLU A 139 9.66 -2.24 27.50
CA GLU A 139 10.47 -1.51 26.53
C GLU A 139 10.27 -2.05 25.11
N ASN A 140 10.05 -3.38 24.98
CA ASN A 140 9.85 -4.05 23.70
C ASN A 140 8.64 -5.00 23.75
N LEU A 141 7.83 -4.97 22.69
CA LEU A 141 6.72 -5.92 22.49
C LEU A 141 6.76 -6.51 21.08
N VAL A 142 6.73 -7.82 20.97
CA VAL A 142 6.68 -8.52 19.69
C VAL A 142 5.53 -9.52 19.69
N ILE A 143 4.68 -9.46 18.67
CA ILE A 143 3.59 -10.40 18.41
C ILE A 143 3.83 -11.00 17.03
N LYS A 144 3.92 -12.33 16.95
CA LYS A 144 4.07 -13.04 15.67
C LYS A 144 3.22 -14.30 15.60
N ASP A 145 2.70 -14.57 14.41
CA ASP A 145 1.99 -15.81 14.07
C ASP A 145 0.82 -16.14 15.02
N SER A 146 0.20 -15.11 15.63
CA SER A 146 -0.69 -15.28 16.78
C SER A 146 -2.13 -14.89 16.49
N MET A 147 -3.07 -15.43 17.26
CA MET A 147 -4.50 -15.16 17.14
C MET A 147 -5.07 -14.59 18.44
N PHE A 148 -5.88 -13.54 18.31
CA PHE A 148 -6.56 -12.87 19.41
C PHE A 148 -8.07 -12.88 19.16
N GLY A 149 -8.76 -13.77 19.88
CA GLY A 149 -10.20 -13.95 19.88
C GLY A 149 -10.87 -13.07 20.93
N ALA A 150 -11.47 -11.96 20.53
CA ALA A 150 -12.49 -11.27 21.33
C ALA A 150 -13.37 -10.43 20.39
N SER A 151 -14.64 -10.21 20.76
CA SER A 151 -15.57 -9.46 19.92
C SER A 151 -15.42 -7.94 20.02
N LYS A 152 -14.88 -7.42 21.14
CA LYS A 152 -14.66 -5.98 21.36
C LYS A 152 -13.19 -5.60 21.29
N TYR A 153 -12.40 -5.88 22.34
CA TYR A 153 -10.95 -5.63 22.36
C TYR A 153 -10.23 -6.97 22.32
N SER A 154 -9.74 -7.34 21.13
CA SER A 154 -8.92 -8.54 20.98
C SER A 154 -7.51 -8.34 21.52
N PHE A 155 -7.00 -7.12 21.40
CA PHE A 155 -5.74 -6.70 22.00
C PHE A 155 -5.83 -5.25 22.48
N SER A 156 -5.33 -4.98 23.69
CA SER A 156 -5.22 -3.63 24.23
C SER A 156 -3.86 -3.43 24.90
N LEU A 157 -3.20 -2.32 24.58
CA LEU A 157 -1.94 -1.88 25.16
C LEU A 157 -2.10 -0.43 25.64
N ASN A 158 -2.15 -0.24 26.95
CA ASN A 158 -2.33 1.07 27.57
C ASN A 158 -1.21 1.38 28.56
N ASN A 159 -0.65 2.58 28.45
CA ASN A 159 0.26 3.17 29.44
C ASN A 159 1.53 2.33 29.70
N ALA A 160 2.13 1.77 28.65
CA ALA A 160 3.49 1.24 28.66
C ALA A 160 4.48 2.39 28.43
N SER A 161 4.75 3.15 29.48
CA SER A 161 5.48 4.43 29.42
C SER A 161 6.92 4.35 28.92
N LYS A 162 7.53 3.16 28.93
CA LYS A 162 8.90 2.90 28.44
C LYS A 162 8.96 2.18 27.11
N LEU A 163 7.83 1.77 26.54
CA LEU A 163 7.81 1.00 25.30
C LEU A 163 8.41 1.87 24.21
N VAL A 164 9.37 1.36 23.44
CA VAL A 164 10.02 2.09 22.34
C VAL A 164 9.71 1.42 21.00
N ASP A 165 9.57 0.08 20.98
CA ASP A 165 9.30 -0.69 19.77
C ASP A 165 8.14 -1.68 19.98
N PHE A 166 7.24 -1.76 18.99
CA PHE A 166 6.12 -2.68 18.96
C PHE A 166 5.94 -3.31 17.56
N GLY A 167 6.21 -4.60 17.44
CA GLY A 167 5.99 -5.36 16.20
C GLY A 167 4.78 -6.29 16.27
N ILE A 168 3.99 -6.32 15.20
CA ILE A 168 2.96 -7.31 14.92
C ILE A 168 3.23 -7.89 13.53
N THR A 169 3.40 -9.21 13.43
CA THR A 169 3.61 -9.90 12.15
C THR A 169 2.71 -11.12 12.02
N ASN A 170 2.13 -11.35 10.84
CA ASN A 170 1.37 -12.56 10.49
C ASN A 170 0.32 -12.96 11.56
N SER A 171 -0.37 -11.97 12.13
CA SER A 171 -1.25 -12.19 13.27
C SER A 171 -2.70 -11.79 12.97
N THR A 172 -3.65 -12.46 13.62
CA THR A 172 -5.09 -12.23 13.41
C THR A 172 -5.76 -11.69 14.66
N PHE A 173 -6.49 -10.59 14.49
CA PHE A 173 -7.25 -9.92 15.54
C PHE A 173 -8.73 -9.93 15.17
N THR A 174 -9.56 -10.66 15.92
CA THR A 174 -10.99 -10.79 15.60
C THR A 174 -11.82 -9.58 16.02
N GLY A 175 -11.27 -8.74 16.91
CA GLY A 175 -11.87 -7.52 17.42
C GLY A 175 -10.88 -6.37 17.36
N ASP A 176 -11.12 -5.33 18.13
CA ASP A 176 -10.30 -4.12 18.10
C ASP A 176 -8.90 -4.39 18.65
N VAL A 177 -7.95 -3.68 18.07
CA VAL A 177 -6.58 -3.50 18.53
C VAL A 177 -6.48 -2.06 19.02
N LEU A 178 -6.24 -1.87 20.31
CA LEU A 178 -6.16 -0.55 20.95
C LEU A 178 -4.76 -0.32 21.50
N VAL A 179 -4.08 0.73 21.08
CA VAL A 179 -2.74 1.09 21.55
C VAL A 179 -2.75 2.53 22.00
N GLN A 180 -2.66 2.80 23.30
CA GLN A 180 -2.85 4.16 23.80
C GLN A 180 -1.94 4.56 24.96
N ASN A 181 -1.64 5.85 25.05
CA ASN A 181 -0.87 6.47 26.13
C ASN A 181 0.55 5.92 26.30
N ASN A 182 1.18 5.47 25.20
CA ASN A 182 2.54 4.92 25.20
C ASN A 182 3.54 6.02 24.83
N LYS A 183 3.80 6.93 25.79
CA LYS A 183 4.50 8.20 25.58
C LYS A 183 5.92 8.10 25.01
N LEU A 184 6.59 6.95 25.10
CA LEU A 184 7.94 6.75 24.56
C LEU A 184 7.99 5.82 23.35
N LEU A 185 6.86 5.24 22.92
CA LEU A 185 6.81 4.38 21.74
C LEU A 185 7.45 5.17 20.61
N GLU A 186 8.31 4.55 19.79
CA GLU A 186 9.02 5.18 18.67
C GLU A 186 8.74 4.56 17.31
N LYS A 187 8.23 3.33 17.30
CA LYS A 187 7.96 2.56 16.10
C LYS A 187 6.85 1.56 16.38
N MET A 188 5.92 1.41 15.44
CA MET A 188 4.97 0.30 15.44
C MET A 188 4.88 -0.28 14.04
N ASP A 189 5.36 -1.52 13.88
CA ASP A 189 5.28 -2.23 12.61
C ASP A 189 4.14 -3.23 12.68
N VAL A 190 3.26 -3.18 11.68
CA VAL A 190 2.19 -4.17 11.52
C VAL A 190 2.33 -4.73 10.12
N THR A 191 2.66 -6.01 10.01
CA THR A 191 2.86 -6.66 8.70
C THR A 191 2.10 -7.97 8.60
N ASP A 192 1.67 -8.30 7.38
CA ASP A 192 1.06 -9.59 7.03
C ASP A 192 -0.14 -9.98 7.91
N SER A 193 -0.79 -8.99 8.53
CA SER A 193 -1.75 -9.23 9.60
C SER A 193 -3.19 -8.97 9.16
N LEU A 194 -4.11 -9.70 9.78
CA LEU A 194 -5.54 -9.57 9.57
C LEU A 194 -6.20 -8.89 10.77
N ILE A 195 -6.74 -7.69 10.57
CA ILE A 195 -7.49 -6.95 11.59
C ILE A 195 -8.96 -6.91 11.21
N LYS A 196 -9.81 -7.62 11.95
CA LYS A 196 -11.27 -7.61 11.75
C LYS A 196 -11.98 -6.52 12.56
N GLY A 197 -11.32 -5.99 13.59
CA GLY A 197 -11.80 -4.86 14.41
C GLY A 197 -11.34 -3.49 13.91
N ASN A 198 -11.35 -2.52 14.80
CA ASN A 198 -10.61 -1.27 14.64
C ASN A 198 -9.14 -1.47 14.98
N MET A 199 -8.27 -0.67 14.37
CA MET A 199 -6.94 -0.44 14.92
C MET A 199 -6.87 1.03 15.37
N ASN A 200 -7.02 1.24 16.67
CA ASN A 200 -7.00 2.56 17.27
C ASN A 200 -5.65 2.81 17.92
N HIS A 201 -5.04 3.96 17.64
CA HIS A 201 -3.84 4.40 18.32
C HIS A 201 -3.98 5.83 18.87
N PHE A 202 -3.68 6.06 20.16
CA PHE A 202 -3.77 7.39 20.80
C PHE A 202 -2.51 7.72 21.63
N VAL A 203 -1.93 8.92 21.49
CA VAL A 203 -0.89 9.49 22.40
C VAL A 203 0.42 8.67 22.51
N ASN A 204 1.46 9.07 21.77
CA ASN A 204 2.83 8.52 21.81
C ASN A 204 3.92 9.61 21.54
N LYS A 205 5.23 9.31 21.65
CA LYS A 205 6.34 10.32 21.70
C LYS A 205 6.50 11.19 20.45
N LYS A 206 6.37 10.64 19.25
CA LYS A 206 6.58 11.36 17.98
C LYS A 206 5.33 11.42 17.09
N GLY A 207 4.21 10.81 17.48
CA GLY A 207 3.03 10.68 16.63
C GLY A 207 3.01 9.37 15.80
N PHE A 208 4.15 9.00 15.22
CA PHE A 208 4.55 7.79 14.47
C PHE A 208 3.91 7.41 13.15
N SER A 209 4.84 7.08 12.25
CA SER A 209 4.74 6.13 11.14
C SER A 209 4.36 4.73 11.61
N VAL A 210 3.25 4.23 11.09
CA VAL A 210 3.00 2.80 11.02
C VAL A 210 3.34 2.36 9.61
N ALA A 211 4.30 1.44 9.48
CA ALA A 211 4.47 0.72 8.23
C ALA A 211 3.38 -0.36 8.17
N TYR A 212 2.30 -0.09 7.43
CA TYR A 212 1.31 -1.11 7.10
C TYR A 212 1.75 -1.80 5.81
N GLN A 213 2.41 -2.93 5.92
CA GLN A 213 2.80 -3.73 4.77
C GLN A 213 2.01 -5.04 4.72
N SER A 214 1.41 -5.32 3.58
CA SER A 214 0.71 -6.58 3.30
C SER A 214 -0.39 -6.92 4.31
N ASN A 215 -1.01 -5.90 4.93
CA ASN A 215 -2.11 -6.11 5.86
C ASN A 215 -3.44 -6.16 5.15
N ARG A 216 -4.40 -6.83 5.80
CA ARG A 216 -5.80 -6.83 5.39
C ARG A 216 -6.68 -6.41 6.56
N PHE A 217 -7.61 -5.52 6.28
CA PHE A 217 -8.64 -5.10 7.21
C PHE A 217 -9.97 -5.74 6.76
N GLU A 218 -10.75 -6.30 7.68
CA GLU A 218 -12.05 -6.91 7.35
C GLU A 218 -13.17 -6.17 8.10
N ARG A 219 -14.12 -5.62 7.35
CA ARG A 219 -15.31 -4.85 7.79
C ARG A 219 -16.08 -5.49 8.96
N PHE A 220 -16.67 -4.67 9.86
CA PHE A 220 -18.08 -4.79 10.34
C PHE A 220 -18.55 -3.55 11.14
N THR A 221 -19.85 -3.23 11.00
CA THR A 221 -20.68 -2.04 11.36
C THR A 221 -20.21 -1.03 12.42
N GLY A 222 -20.32 0.26 12.06
CA GLY A 222 -19.94 1.41 12.90
C GLY A 222 -18.54 1.89 12.51
N MET A 223 -18.43 3.16 12.10
CA MET A 223 -17.23 3.79 11.51
C MET A 223 -15.94 3.36 12.22
N LYS A 224 -14.96 2.89 11.44
CA LYS A 224 -13.70 2.36 11.95
C LYS A 224 -12.56 3.31 11.64
N LYS A 225 -12.00 3.91 12.69
CA LYS A 225 -10.87 4.83 12.61
C LYS A 225 -9.58 4.02 12.56
N ILE A 226 -8.79 4.18 11.50
CA ILE A 226 -7.34 4.00 11.64
C ILE A 226 -6.88 5.39 12.08
N ASP A 227 -6.32 5.52 13.28
CA ASP A 227 -5.75 6.79 13.78
C ASP A 227 -4.25 6.56 13.90
N SER A 228 -3.45 7.21 13.05
CA SER A 228 -1.99 7.23 13.17
C SER A 228 -1.61 8.68 13.41
N GLY A 229 -0.78 8.96 14.41
CA GLY A 229 -0.29 10.31 14.65
C GLY A 229 0.98 10.63 13.81
N ASN A 230 1.52 11.83 14.01
CA ASN A 230 2.54 12.53 13.20
C ASN A 230 3.86 11.84 12.78
N LYS A 231 4.26 12.17 11.53
CA LYS A 231 5.57 12.22 10.85
C LYS A 231 6.68 11.20 11.20
N SER A 232 7.11 10.42 10.20
CA SER A 232 8.51 9.94 10.08
C SER A 232 9.00 9.97 8.62
N ALA A 233 10.32 9.85 8.43
CA ALA A 233 11.03 10.08 7.17
C ALA A 233 10.90 8.95 6.13
N ASP A 234 10.39 7.76 6.51
CA ASP A 234 10.42 6.55 5.67
C ASP A 234 9.05 5.82 5.59
N ALA A 235 7.91 6.53 5.53
CA ALA A 235 6.58 5.88 5.61
C ALA A 235 5.60 6.14 4.46
N HIS A 236 4.76 5.13 4.20
CA HIS A 236 3.96 4.95 2.98
C HIS A 236 2.46 5.30 3.12
N PHE A 237 1.91 5.38 4.33
CA PHE A 237 0.56 5.89 4.60
C PHE A 237 0.50 6.57 5.97
N PHE A 238 -0.25 7.66 6.05
CA PHE A 238 -0.31 8.52 7.23
C PHE A 238 -1.73 9.04 7.45
N ILE A 239 -2.26 8.87 8.65
CA ILE A 239 -3.36 9.70 9.13
C ILE A 239 -2.83 11.03 9.63
N ASN A 240 -3.48 12.13 9.25
CA ASN A 240 -3.02 13.48 9.51
C ASN A 240 -3.62 14.07 10.78
N PRO A 241 -2.84 14.23 11.86
CA PRO A 241 -3.25 14.99 13.03
C PRO A 241 -2.79 16.47 12.97
N THR A 242 -2.22 16.94 11.85
CA THR A 242 -1.80 18.35 11.61
C THR A 242 -2.61 19.00 10.49
N THR A 243 -2.39 20.28 10.22
CA THR A 243 -2.96 20.98 9.04
C THR A 243 -2.02 20.98 7.83
N ASP A 244 -0.85 20.32 7.91
CA ASP A 244 0.10 20.25 6.80
C ASP A 244 -0.47 19.34 5.70
N MET A 245 -0.34 19.73 4.43
CA MET A 245 -0.85 18.96 3.29
C MET A 245 0.32 18.55 2.39
N ILE A 246 0.36 17.28 1.97
CA ILE A 246 1.17 16.79 0.85
C ILE A 246 0.36 16.74 -0.44
N GLY A 247 1.03 16.50 -1.57
CA GLY A 247 0.41 16.66 -2.88
C GLY A 247 0.18 18.13 -3.24
N GLU A 248 0.21 18.44 -4.53
CA GLU A 248 0.04 19.81 -5.01
C GLU A 248 -0.80 19.80 -6.27
N SER A 249 -1.84 20.63 -6.29
CA SER A 249 -2.51 20.92 -7.54
C SER A 249 -1.68 21.90 -8.34
N LYS A 250 -1.30 21.50 -9.55
CA LYS A 250 -0.60 22.37 -10.51
C LYS A 250 -1.56 23.15 -11.39
N PHE A 251 -2.85 23.21 -11.03
CA PHE A 251 -3.84 23.99 -11.75
C PHE A 251 -3.50 25.49 -11.73
N ASP A 252 -3.48 26.11 -12.90
CA ASP A 252 -3.29 27.55 -13.07
C ASP A 252 -4.46 28.15 -13.87
N PRO A 253 -5.34 28.95 -13.24
CA PRO A 253 -6.46 29.58 -13.94
C PRO A 253 -6.02 30.63 -14.96
N SER A 254 -4.79 31.14 -14.90
CA SER A 254 -4.27 32.14 -15.83
C SER A 254 -3.74 31.54 -17.14
N THR A 255 -3.58 30.22 -17.18
CA THR A 255 -3.15 29.46 -18.35
C THR A 255 -4.36 28.84 -19.05
N GLU A 256 -4.31 28.71 -20.37
CA GLU A 256 -5.37 28.01 -21.12
C GLU A 256 -5.42 26.52 -20.74
N GLY A 257 -6.63 25.99 -20.62
CA GLY A 257 -6.88 24.57 -20.45
C GLY A 257 -7.15 23.89 -21.79
N THR A 258 -7.10 22.55 -21.79
CA THR A 258 -7.47 21.74 -22.94
C THR A 258 -8.29 20.53 -22.49
N ILE A 259 -9.30 20.18 -23.27
CA ILE A 259 -10.01 18.91 -23.16
C ILE A 259 -9.76 18.13 -24.44
N TYR A 260 -9.16 16.96 -24.30
CA TYR A 260 -9.08 16.00 -25.38
C TYR A 260 -10.15 14.93 -25.18
N TYR A 261 -10.81 14.52 -26.26
CA TYR A 261 -11.92 13.57 -26.18
C TYR A 261 -12.09 12.74 -27.44
N ARG A 262 -12.68 11.55 -27.28
CA ARG A 262 -13.04 10.66 -28.38
C ARG A 262 -14.51 10.27 -28.25
N GLU A 263 -15.27 10.37 -29.32
CA GLU A 263 -16.62 9.79 -29.41
C GLU A 263 -16.53 8.35 -29.97
N VAL A 264 -17.53 7.50 -29.70
CA VAL A 264 -17.47 6.06 -30.08
C VAL A 264 -17.20 5.81 -31.58
N ASN A 265 -17.57 6.75 -32.45
CA ASN A 265 -17.38 6.63 -33.90
C ASN A 265 -16.06 7.26 -34.40
N ASP A 266 -15.31 7.94 -33.53
CA ASP A 266 -14.07 8.61 -33.89
C ASP A 266 -12.87 7.69 -33.67
N GLN A 267 -11.99 7.67 -34.67
CA GLN A 267 -10.67 7.03 -34.56
C GLN A 267 -9.67 7.98 -33.88
N GLU A 268 -9.76 9.28 -34.18
CA GLU A 268 -8.83 10.30 -33.69
C GLU A 268 -9.32 10.99 -32.43
N LEU A 269 -8.36 11.47 -31.63
CA LEU A 269 -8.64 12.27 -30.44
C LEU A 269 -8.91 13.71 -30.87
N ARG A 270 -10.06 14.25 -30.50
CA ARG A 270 -10.42 15.65 -30.76
C ARG A 270 -9.90 16.53 -29.64
N LYS A 271 -9.49 17.75 -29.98
CA LYS A 271 -8.99 18.76 -29.04
C LYS A 271 -9.96 19.93 -28.92
N MET A 272 -10.24 20.36 -27.69
CA MET A 272 -11.01 21.55 -27.38
C MET A 272 -10.23 22.45 -26.42
N MET A 273 -10.02 23.70 -26.82
CA MET A 273 -9.38 24.70 -25.96
C MET A 273 -10.37 25.29 -24.96
N ILE A 274 -9.92 25.46 -23.72
CA ILE A 274 -10.62 26.15 -22.65
C ILE A 274 -9.85 27.44 -22.36
N PRO A 275 -10.40 28.62 -22.66
CA PRO A 275 -9.67 29.87 -22.44
C PRO A 275 -9.28 30.08 -20.98
N ALA A 276 -8.18 30.80 -20.73
CA ALA A 276 -7.78 31.18 -19.38
C ALA A 276 -8.93 31.85 -18.62
N ASN A 277 -9.04 31.55 -17.33
CA ASN A 277 -10.08 31.99 -16.40
C ASN A 277 -11.52 31.54 -16.75
N VAL A 278 -11.70 30.66 -17.74
CA VAL A 278 -13.00 30.05 -18.06
C VAL A 278 -13.11 28.68 -17.38
N ASN A 279 -14.18 28.49 -16.61
CA ASN A 279 -14.52 27.21 -15.99
C ASN A 279 -15.70 26.51 -16.66
N ILE A 280 -15.84 25.21 -16.40
CA ILE A 280 -17.04 24.42 -16.70
C ILE A 280 -18.09 24.67 -15.61
N SER A 281 -19.16 25.40 -15.96
CA SER A 281 -20.23 25.77 -15.04
C SER A 281 -21.35 24.73 -14.95
N GLU A 282 -21.56 23.94 -16.01
CA GLU A 282 -22.51 22.82 -16.04
C GLU A 282 -21.89 21.64 -16.80
N PHE A 283 -22.07 20.42 -16.30
CA PHE A 283 -21.64 19.21 -16.99
C PHE A 283 -22.56 18.03 -16.66
N SER A 284 -23.60 17.87 -17.47
CA SER A 284 -24.69 16.93 -17.20
C SER A 284 -24.74 15.80 -18.23
N ASN A 285 -25.28 14.65 -17.83
CA ASN A 285 -25.52 13.53 -18.72
C ASN A 285 -27.03 13.34 -18.97
N SER A 286 -27.39 12.99 -20.21
CA SER A 286 -28.75 12.59 -20.57
C SER A 286 -28.68 11.47 -21.59
N GLY A 287 -29.02 10.25 -21.16
CA GLY A 287 -28.76 9.05 -21.95
C GLY A 287 -27.26 8.94 -22.28
N ASN A 288 -26.95 8.67 -23.53
CA ASN A 288 -25.58 8.53 -24.01
C ASN A 288 -24.88 9.88 -24.34
N LYS A 289 -25.51 11.02 -24.04
CA LYS A 289 -24.95 12.35 -24.30
C LYS A 289 -24.44 13.00 -23.04
N LEU A 290 -23.38 13.80 -23.19
CA LEU A 290 -22.94 14.74 -22.17
C LEU A 290 -23.06 16.17 -22.71
N THR A 291 -23.63 17.06 -21.91
CA THR A 291 -23.75 18.49 -22.23
C THR A 291 -22.90 19.29 -21.27
N MET A 292 -21.95 20.04 -21.81
CA MET A 292 -21.03 20.90 -21.07
C MET A 292 -21.33 22.36 -21.39
N ARG A 293 -21.42 23.20 -20.35
CA ARG A 293 -21.50 24.66 -20.48
C ARG A 293 -20.28 25.29 -19.83
N LEU A 294 -19.62 26.16 -20.57
CA LEU A 294 -18.55 27.02 -20.07
C LEU A 294 -19.14 28.31 -19.50
N SER A 295 -18.45 28.88 -18.51
CA SER A 295 -18.83 30.15 -17.85
C SER A 295 -18.88 31.37 -18.79
N ASN A 296 -18.23 31.30 -19.96
CA ASN A 296 -18.34 32.31 -21.01
C ASN A 296 -19.59 32.14 -21.91
N GLY A 297 -20.45 31.16 -21.62
CA GLY A 297 -21.70 30.91 -22.33
C GLY A 297 -21.62 29.84 -23.42
N ASN A 298 -20.43 29.37 -23.79
CA ASN A 298 -20.27 28.32 -24.80
C ASN A 298 -20.86 26.99 -24.30
N VAL A 299 -21.57 26.29 -25.18
CA VAL A 299 -22.18 24.99 -24.90
C VAL A 299 -21.68 23.97 -25.90
N THR A 300 -21.23 22.82 -25.42
CA THR A 300 -20.86 21.68 -26.25
C THR A 300 -21.65 20.44 -25.84
N VAL A 301 -22.10 19.68 -26.85
CA VAL A 301 -22.77 18.39 -26.66
C VAL A 301 -21.88 17.31 -27.24
N PHE A 302 -21.48 16.37 -26.39
CA PHE A 302 -20.75 15.16 -26.77
C PHE A 302 -21.76 14.03 -26.98
N ASN A 303 -21.72 13.39 -28.15
CA ASN A 303 -22.59 12.28 -28.51
C ASN A 303 -21.80 10.98 -28.37
N ASP A 304 -22.17 10.11 -27.42
CA ASP A 304 -21.45 8.88 -27.11
C ASP A 304 -19.95 9.10 -26.83
N PRO A 305 -19.58 9.95 -25.84
CA PRO A 305 -18.18 10.10 -25.50
C PRO A 305 -17.64 8.81 -24.89
N ARG A 306 -16.44 8.44 -25.34
CA ARG A 306 -15.72 7.23 -24.97
C ARG A 306 -14.52 7.55 -24.08
N GLU A 307 -13.79 8.62 -24.34
CA GLU A 307 -12.61 9.00 -23.57
C GLU A 307 -12.60 10.51 -23.34
N PHE A 308 -12.14 10.92 -22.15
CA PHE A 308 -11.80 12.31 -21.86
C PHE A 308 -10.45 12.41 -21.16
N TYR A 309 -9.68 13.41 -21.55
CA TYR A 309 -8.45 13.87 -20.90
C TYR A 309 -8.54 15.38 -20.68
N PHE A 310 -8.65 15.80 -19.42
CA PHE A 310 -8.74 17.21 -19.01
C PHE A 310 -7.35 17.68 -18.55
N ARG A 311 -6.81 18.73 -19.17
CA ARG A 311 -5.52 19.34 -18.83
C ARG A 311 -5.72 20.80 -18.45
N ASN A 312 -5.35 21.17 -17.23
CA ASN A 312 -5.49 22.53 -16.70
C ASN A 312 -6.92 23.09 -16.77
N VAL A 313 -7.92 22.31 -16.35
CA VAL A 313 -9.34 22.70 -16.43
C VAL A 313 -9.94 22.92 -15.04
N ASP A 314 -10.69 24.02 -14.88
CA ASP A 314 -11.51 24.29 -13.69
C ASP A 314 -12.94 23.82 -13.89
N ILE A 315 -13.38 22.88 -13.06
CA ILE A 315 -14.67 22.19 -13.18
C ILE A 315 -15.53 22.51 -11.96
N LEU A 316 -16.38 23.54 -12.09
CA LEU A 316 -17.27 23.94 -11.01
C LEU A 316 -18.55 23.12 -10.96
N ALA A 317 -18.95 22.57 -12.10
CA ALA A 317 -20.04 21.62 -12.19
C ALA A 317 -19.77 20.37 -11.33
N GLN A 318 -20.82 19.80 -10.74
CA GLN A 318 -20.74 18.46 -10.18
C GLN A 318 -20.75 17.43 -11.31
N ILE A 319 -19.68 16.65 -11.43
CA ILE A 319 -19.67 15.48 -12.30
C ILE A 319 -20.35 14.34 -11.54
N SER A 320 -21.62 14.06 -11.87
CA SER A 320 -22.39 12.99 -11.23
C SER A 320 -23.09 12.14 -12.29
N TRP A 321 -22.33 11.24 -12.91
CA TRP A 321 -22.81 10.40 -14.00
C TRP A 321 -23.22 9.03 -13.49
N ALA A 322 -24.50 8.88 -13.18
CA ALA A 322 -25.12 7.61 -12.82
C ALA A 322 -25.93 7.06 -14.01
N ASN A 323 -25.25 6.57 -15.04
CA ASN A 323 -25.93 6.08 -16.24
C ASN A 323 -25.24 4.88 -16.90
N LYS A 324 -26.01 3.81 -17.06
CA LYS A 324 -25.60 2.55 -17.71
C LYS A 324 -25.46 2.65 -19.23
N THR A 325 -26.07 3.65 -19.87
CA THR A 325 -26.02 3.80 -21.33
C THR A 325 -24.83 4.62 -21.82
N LEU A 326 -24.15 5.33 -20.94
CA LEU A 326 -22.93 6.07 -21.27
C LEU A 326 -21.79 5.08 -21.51
N LYS A 327 -21.16 5.11 -22.68
CA LYS A 327 -20.05 4.21 -23.07
C LYS A 327 -18.66 4.78 -22.78
N LEU A 328 -18.54 5.50 -21.66
CA LEU A 328 -17.27 6.07 -21.21
C LEU A 328 -16.31 4.93 -20.83
N GLU A 329 -15.09 4.96 -21.34
CA GLU A 329 -14.02 3.98 -21.10
C GLU A 329 -12.87 4.59 -20.29
N LYS A 330 -12.47 5.83 -20.58
CA LYS A 330 -11.36 6.49 -19.89
C LYS A 330 -11.71 7.90 -19.44
N LEU A 331 -11.24 8.25 -18.25
CA LEU A 331 -11.43 9.58 -17.68
C LEU A 331 -10.18 10.01 -16.93
N THR A 332 -9.45 10.97 -17.48
CA THR A 332 -8.19 11.45 -16.91
C THR A 332 -8.25 12.96 -16.64
N PHE A 333 -7.73 13.37 -15.49
CA PHE A 333 -7.60 14.77 -15.08
C PHE A 333 -6.17 15.07 -14.67
N VAL A 334 -5.57 16.05 -15.32
CA VAL A 334 -4.20 16.51 -15.08
C VAL A 334 -4.21 18.01 -14.82
N ASN A 335 -3.50 18.44 -13.77
CA ASN A 335 -3.39 19.84 -13.37
C ASN A 335 -4.77 20.52 -13.24
N SER A 336 -5.80 19.80 -12.82
CA SER A 336 -7.19 20.28 -12.91
C SER A 336 -7.80 20.47 -11.53
N ARG A 337 -8.83 21.32 -11.45
CA ARG A 337 -9.59 21.54 -10.22
C ARG A 337 -11.04 21.12 -10.40
N MET A 338 -11.59 20.41 -9.43
CA MET A 338 -12.98 19.98 -9.42
C MET A 338 -13.59 19.96 -8.02
N ASN A 339 -14.91 19.79 -7.95
CA ASN A 339 -15.66 19.86 -6.70
C ASN A 339 -16.17 18.49 -6.25
N TYR A 340 -16.67 17.74 -7.24
CA TYR A 340 -17.40 16.49 -7.05
C TYR A 340 -17.26 15.67 -8.32
N LEU A 341 -16.74 14.46 -8.18
CA LEU A 341 -16.53 13.52 -9.27
C LEU A 341 -17.13 12.17 -8.90
N GLN A 342 -18.16 11.77 -9.61
CA GLN A 342 -18.85 10.51 -9.41
C GLN A 342 -19.20 9.85 -10.74
N VAL A 343 -18.80 8.60 -10.91
CA VAL A 343 -19.26 7.73 -12.01
C VAL A 343 -19.78 6.42 -11.45
N VAL A 344 -21.04 6.13 -11.72
CA VAL A 344 -21.80 5.04 -11.09
C VAL A 344 -22.45 4.15 -12.15
N ASN A 345 -22.28 2.84 -11.97
CA ASN A 345 -22.87 1.80 -12.81
C ASN A 345 -22.53 1.93 -14.31
N ASN A 346 -21.33 2.43 -14.63
CA ASN A 346 -20.88 2.52 -16.00
C ASN A 346 -20.26 1.17 -16.44
N PRO A 347 -20.86 0.44 -17.41
CA PRO A 347 -20.40 -0.90 -17.76
C PRO A 347 -19.11 -0.92 -18.56
N THR A 348 -18.68 0.21 -19.13
CA THR A 348 -17.52 0.30 -20.03
C THR A 348 -16.33 1.03 -19.43
N LEU A 349 -16.49 1.74 -18.31
CA LEU A 349 -15.42 2.50 -17.68
C LEU A 349 -14.29 1.56 -17.28
N GLN A 350 -13.11 1.76 -17.87
CA GLN A 350 -11.90 0.95 -17.69
C GLN A 350 -10.89 1.64 -16.78
N SER A 351 -10.63 2.93 -17.01
CA SER A 351 -9.64 3.68 -16.24
C SER A 351 -10.14 5.04 -15.78
N VAL A 352 -9.69 5.41 -14.58
CA VAL A 352 -9.79 6.78 -14.06
C VAL A 352 -8.44 7.19 -13.50
N GLU A 353 -7.99 8.37 -13.87
CA GLU A 353 -6.69 8.90 -13.44
C GLU A 353 -6.86 10.37 -13.02
N ILE A 354 -6.38 10.71 -11.82
CA ILE A 354 -6.42 12.07 -11.28
C ILE A 354 -5.01 12.39 -10.82
N MET A 355 -4.36 13.32 -11.51
CA MET A 355 -2.92 13.58 -11.36
C MET A 355 -2.66 15.08 -11.21
N ASN A 356 -1.79 15.47 -10.27
CA ASN A 356 -1.46 16.88 -10.00
C ASN A 356 -2.71 17.77 -9.82
N SER A 357 -3.80 17.22 -9.27
CA SER A 357 -5.14 17.81 -9.34
C SER A 357 -5.76 18.01 -7.96
N GLU A 358 -6.74 18.89 -7.89
CA GLU A 358 -7.47 19.21 -6.65
C GLU A 358 -8.96 18.90 -6.77
N VAL A 359 -9.49 18.18 -5.77
CA VAL A 359 -10.93 17.96 -5.57
C VAL A 359 -11.34 18.66 -4.28
N SER A 360 -11.81 19.91 -4.33
CA SER A 360 -11.87 20.76 -3.11
C SER A 360 -13.13 21.55 -2.81
N ARG A 361 -13.93 21.93 -3.81
CA ARG A 361 -14.94 22.96 -3.57
C ARG A 361 -16.22 22.36 -2.98
N PHE A 362 -16.70 22.98 -1.90
CA PHE A 362 -17.86 22.57 -1.08
C PHE A 362 -17.71 21.20 -0.41
N TYR A 363 -17.75 20.10 -1.17
CA TYR A 363 -17.85 18.74 -0.63
C TYR A 363 -16.54 17.95 -0.72
N GLY A 364 -15.76 18.12 -1.79
CA GLY A 364 -14.52 17.35 -1.98
C GLY A 364 -14.78 15.86 -2.08
N PHE A 365 -15.39 15.41 -3.18
CA PHE A 365 -15.94 14.06 -3.23
C PHE A 365 -15.55 13.33 -4.51
N VAL A 366 -14.98 12.14 -4.36
CA VAL A 366 -14.65 11.22 -5.47
C VAL A 366 -15.36 9.88 -5.24
N ARG A 367 -16.19 9.43 -6.18
CA ARG A 367 -16.84 8.11 -6.10
C ARG A 367 -16.85 7.35 -7.43
N PHE A 368 -16.39 6.11 -7.39
CA PHE A 368 -16.50 5.15 -8.48
C PHE A 368 -17.15 3.87 -7.98
N TYR A 369 -18.41 3.66 -8.37
CA TYR A 369 -19.21 2.54 -7.86
C TYR A 369 -19.85 1.72 -8.97
N GLY A 370 -19.64 0.40 -8.93
CA GLY A 370 -20.40 -0.52 -9.77
C GLY A 370 -19.97 -0.50 -11.23
N ASN A 371 -18.70 -0.22 -11.51
CA ASN A 371 -18.15 -0.18 -12.86
C ASN A 371 -17.40 -1.49 -13.14
N PRO A 372 -18.07 -2.51 -13.71
CA PRO A 372 -17.53 -3.87 -13.82
C PRO A 372 -16.34 -4.03 -14.75
N ALA A 373 -16.11 -3.09 -15.68
CA ALA A 373 -14.96 -3.09 -16.58
C ALA A 373 -13.75 -2.32 -16.03
N MET A 374 -13.87 -1.69 -14.85
CA MET A 374 -12.84 -0.79 -14.35
C MET A 374 -11.67 -1.59 -13.80
N THR A 375 -10.53 -1.49 -14.47
CA THR A 375 -9.28 -2.21 -14.16
C THR A 375 -8.24 -1.31 -13.51
N ARG A 376 -8.34 0.02 -13.67
CA ARG A 376 -7.30 0.97 -13.26
C ARG A 376 -7.87 2.21 -12.58
N PHE A 377 -7.33 2.52 -11.40
CA PHE A 377 -7.56 3.76 -10.68
C PHE A 377 -6.24 4.36 -10.21
N ILE A 378 -5.92 5.58 -10.65
CA ILE A 378 -4.71 6.32 -10.26
C ILE A 378 -5.11 7.63 -9.59
N PHE A 379 -4.54 7.89 -8.41
CA PHE A 379 -4.64 9.17 -7.72
C PHE A 379 -3.24 9.62 -7.30
N GLN A 380 -2.64 10.54 -8.03
CA GLN A 380 -1.23 10.88 -7.92
C GLN A 380 -1.00 12.37 -7.75
N ASP A 381 -0.10 12.76 -6.85
CA ASP A 381 0.28 14.16 -6.63
C ASP A 381 -0.96 15.05 -6.41
N SER A 382 -2.03 14.49 -5.86
CA SER A 382 -3.36 15.08 -5.89
C SER A 382 -3.93 15.24 -4.49
N VAL A 383 -4.89 16.16 -4.37
CA VAL A 383 -5.45 16.55 -3.08
C VAL A 383 -6.97 16.50 -3.11
N ILE A 384 -7.58 15.88 -2.09
CA ILE A 384 -9.00 16.01 -1.81
C ILE A 384 -9.16 16.90 -0.57
N LYS A 385 -9.75 18.09 -0.76
CA LYS A 385 -10.03 19.08 0.29
C LYS A 385 -11.54 19.29 0.40
N GLY A 386 -12.05 19.90 1.46
CA GLY A 386 -13.47 20.22 1.60
C GLY A 386 -14.08 19.66 2.88
N THR A 387 -15.33 20.03 3.20
CA THR A 387 -15.90 19.74 4.53
C THR A 387 -16.17 18.25 4.78
N GLU A 388 -16.26 17.43 3.73
CA GLU A 388 -16.46 15.98 3.83
C GLU A 388 -15.29 15.17 3.27
N GLY A 389 -14.65 15.60 2.16
CA GLY A 389 -13.33 15.14 1.74
C GLY A 389 -13.20 13.65 1.36
N ASN A 390 -14.24 12.99 0.85
CA ASN A 390 -14.30 11.53 0.74
C ASN A 390 -13.84 10.98 -0.61
N MET A 391 -13.14 9.84 -0.58
CA MET A 391 -12.94 8.98 -1.75
C MET A 391 -13.60 7.61 -1.51
N GLU A 392 -14.44 7.19 -2.44
CA GLU A 392 -15.12 5.89 -2.40
C GLU A 392 -14.96 5.14 -3.74
N VAL A 393 -14.18 4.07 -3.76
CA VAL A 393 -13.99 3.23 -4.96
C VAL A 393 -14.41 1.81 -4.62
N TYR A 394 -15.58 1.37 -5.07
CA TYR A 394 -16.13 0.10 -4.63
C TYR A 394 -16.99 -0.64 -5.64
N ASN A 395 -17.10 -1.96 -5.47
CA ASN A 395 -17.84 -2.84 -6.38
C ASN A 395 -17.38 -2.69 -7.84
N ASN A 396 -16.06 -2.67 -8.04
CA ASN A 396 -15.41 -2.63 -9.34
C ASN A 396 -14.56 -3.92 -9.47
N PRO A 397 -15.20 -5.09 -9.70
CA PRO A 397 -14.59 -6.41 -9.50
C PRO A 397 -13.44 -6.76 -10.45
N ALA A 398 -13.25 -5.99 -11.53
CA ALA A 398 -12.17 -6.19 -12.49
C ALA A 398 -10.91 -5.37 -12.16
N MET A 399 -10.87 -4.66 -11.02
CA MET A 399 -9.69 -3.85 -10.66
C MET A 399 -8.44 -4.73 -10.65
N THR A 400 -7.40 -4.26 -11.32
CA THR A 400 -6.04 -4.83 -11.30
C THR A 400 -5.02 -3.82 -10.79
N THR A 401 -5.32 -2.52 -10.85
CA THR A 401 -4.43 -1.44 -10.42
C THR A 401 -5.20 -0.42 -9.61
N PHE A 402 -4.83 -0.25 -8.35
CA PHE A 402 -5.28 0.84 -7.50
C PHE A 402 -4.04 1.49 -6.90
N ASN A 403 -3.62 2.64 -7.44
CA ASN A 403 -2.43 3.34 -6.99
C ASN A 403 -2.80 4.72 -6.45
N MET A 404 -2.29 5.02 -5.27
CA MET A 404 -2.26 6.37 -4.73
C MET A 404 -0.84 6.76 -4.40
N THR A 405 -0.36 7.89 -4.91
CA THR A 405 1.03 8.33 -4.72
C THR A 405 1.05 9.81 -4.34
N ASN A 406 1.86 10.17 -3.34
CA ASN A 406 2.08 11.57 -2.92
C ASN A 406 0.79 12.41 -2.82
N SER A 407 -0.19 11.92 -2.06
CA SER A 407 -1.56 12.42 -2.15
C SER A 407 -2.16 12.71 -0.78
N TYR A 408 -2.93 13.80 -0.70
CA TYR A 408 -3.61 14.23 0.51
C TYR A 408 -5.13 14.05 0.41
N MET A 409 -5.76 13.63 1.51
CA MET A 409 -7.20 13.52 1.64
C MET A 409 -7.68 14.02 3.00
N TYR A 410 -8.52 15.05 3.02
CA TYR A 410 -9.16 15.52 4.26
C TYR A 410 -10.16 14.51 4.86
N GLY A 411 -10.80 13.68 4.05
CA GLY A 411 -11.87 12.79 4.51
C GLY A 411 -11.42 11.34 4.76
N PHE A 412 -12.32 10.40 4.46
CA PHE A 412 -12.02 8.97 4.50
C PHE A 412 -11.80 8.39 3.10
N LEU A 413 -11.02 7.31 3.04
CA LEU A 413 -10.92 6.43 1.88
C LEU A 413 -11.73 5.17 2.14
N ARG A 414 -12.64 4.83 1.23
CA ARG A 414 -13.42 3.61 1.30
C ARG A 414 -13.26 2.81 0.02
N THR A 415 -12.71 1.62 0.14
CA THR A 415 -12.53 0.70 -0.98
C THR A 415 -13.08 -0.67 -0.63
N TYR A 416 -13.87 -1.28 -1.50
CA TYR A 416 -14.34 -2.65 -1.25
C TYR A 416 -14.75 -3.35 -2.52
N GLN A 417 -14.65 -4.68 -2.52
CA GLN A 417 -15.07 -5.51 -3.66
C GLN A 417 -14.38 -5.04 -4.97
N LEU A 418 -13.07 -4.81 -4.90
CA LEU A 418 -12.24 -4.47 -6.07
C LEU A 418 -11.67 -5.72 -6.76
N GLY A 419 -12.07 -6.92 -6.34
CA GLY A 419 -11.49 -8.17 -6.84
C GLY A 419 -10.24 -8.54 -6.04
N ALA A 420 -9.18 -8.95 -6.75
CA ALA A 420 -7.91 -9.39 -6.15
C ALA A 420 -6.80 -8.33 -6.25
N ALA A 421 -7.11 -7.11 -6.69
CA ALA A 421 -6.12 -6.03 -6.78
C ALA A 421 -5.63 -5.62 -5.38
N PRO A 422 -4.31 -5.64 -5.11
CA PRO A 422 -3.80 -4.91 -3.97
C PRO A 422 -4.03 -3.40 -4.17
N MET A 423 -4.12 -2.70 -3.06
CA MET A 423 -4.06 -1.25 -3.01
C MET A 423 -2.64 -0.82 -2.70
N SER A 424 -2.01 -0.17 -3.66
CA SER A 424 -0.70 0.42 -3.48
C SER A 424 -0.89 1.89 -3.12
N ILE A 425 -0.41 2.28 -1.93
CA ILE A 425 -0.47 3.68 -1.46
C ILE A 425 0.93 4.05 -1.00
N SER A 426 1.59 4.98 -1.67
CA SER A 426 2.89 5.53 -1.26
C SER A 426 2.77 7.02 -0.94
N ASN A 427 3.39 7.43 0.17
CA ASN A 427 3.35 8.81 0.66
C ASN A 427 1.93 9.41 0.64
N GLY A 428 0.94 8.68 1.17
CA GLY A 428 -0.45 9.14 1.25
C GLY A 428 -0.80 9.69 2.64
N GLN A 429 -1.52 10.81 2.71
CA GLN A 429 -1.94 11.50 3.94
C GLN A 429 -3.48 11.64 4.03
N PHE A 430 -4.07 11.29 5.17
CA PHE A 430 -5.52 11.14 5.32
C PHE A 430 -6.01 11.66 6.68
N ASP A 431 -6.91 12.64 6.78
CA ASP A 431 -7.24 13.18 8.13
C ASP A 431 -8.16 12.26 8.97
N TYR A 432 -8.93 11.36 8.34
CA TYR A 432 -9.83 10.45 9.05
C TYR A 432 -9.40 8.99 9.03
N TYR A 433 -9.89 8.16 8.11
CA TYR A 433 -9.71 6.72 8.18
C TYR A 433 -9.74 6.05 6.81
N ILE A 434 -9.13 4.86 6.72
CA ILE A 434 -9.30 3.94 5.59
C ILE A 434 -10.24 2.81 6.00
N VAL A 435 -11.19 2.48 5.11
CA VAL A 435 -11.96 1.24 5.16
C VAL A 435 -11.71 0.47 3.89
N THR A 436 -11.03 -0.67 4.00
CA THR A 436 -10.74 -1.56 2.86
C THR A 436 -10.95 -3.03 3.21
N ASP A 437 -11.34 -3.85 2.24
CA ASP A 437 -11.23 -5.33 2.27
C ASP A 437 -10.08 -5.87 1.41
N GLN A 438 -9.35 -4.97 0.75
CA GLN A 438 -8.21 -5.25 -0.12
C GLN A 438 -6.91 -5.39 0.70
N LEU A 439 -5.93 -6.07 0.09
CA LEU A 439 -4.55 -6.09 0.58
C LEU A 439 -3.91 -4.71 0.39
N MET A 440 -3.21 -4.17 1.38
CA MET A 440 -2.47 -2.90 1.25
C MET A 440 -0.95 -3.15 1.15
N GLU A 441 -0.30 -2.65 0.10
CA GLU A 441 1.11 -2.97 -0.22
C GLU A 441 2.11 -1.80 -0.07
N GLY A 442 1.65 -0.57 0.17
CA GLY A 442 2.53 0.55 0.57
C GLY A 442 3.46 1.15 -0.52
N GLU A 443 3.90 0.41 -1.52
CA GLU A 443 4.87 0.90 -2.53
C GLU A 443 4.21 1.09 -3.90
N ALA A 444 3.41 2.16 -4.05
CA ALA A 444 2.94 2.57 -5.36
C ALA A 444 4.01 3.34 -6.12
N GLU A 445 4.30 2.88 -7.34
CA GLU A 445 5.13 3.62 -8.29
C GLU A 445 4.35 4.78 -8.91
N PRO A 446 4.95 5.98 -9.03
CA PRO A 446 4.41 7.06 -9.84
C PRO A 446 4.09 6.54 -11.25
N GLN A 447 2.92 6.91 -11.75
CA GLN A 447 2.47 6.60 -13.08
C GLN A 447 2.80 7.77 -14.03
N PRO A 448 2.94 7.47 -15.34
CA PRO A 448 2.96 8.50 -16.38
C PRO A 448 1.73 9.41 -16.29
N VAL A 449 1.93 10.70 -16.54
CA VAL A 449 0.88 11.72 -16.52
C VAL A 449 0.29 11.85 -17.92
N GLY A 450 -0.95 11.41 -18.13
CA GLY A 450 -1.54 11.42 -19.47
C GLY A 450 -1.02 10.28 -20.36
N TYR A 451 -0.99 10.50 -21.67
CA TYR A 451 -0.47 9.51 -22.60
C TYR A 451 1.03 9.71 -22.74
N ALA A 452 1.75 8.59 -22.91
CA ALA A 452 3.18 8.64 -23.16
C ALA A 452 3.46 8.70 -24.67
N PRO A 453 4.55 9.35 -25.08
CA PRO A 453 4.94 9.43 -26.48
C PRO A 453 5.27 8.04 -27.04
N VAL A 454 4.98 7.82 -28.32
CA VAL A 454 5.30 6.59 -29.05
C VAL A 454 6.41 6.89 -30.05
N ILE A 455 7.53 6.18 -29.92
CA ILE A 455 8.64 6.22 -30.90
C ILE A 455 8.44 5.07 -31.90
N ASP A 456 8.41 5.39 -33.18
CA ASP A 456 8.57 4.40 -34.26
C ASP A 456 10.00 4.47 -34.81
N ALA A 457 10.75 3.40 -34.57
CA ALA A 457 12.09 3.19 -35.07
C ALA A 457 12.26 1.70 -35.35
N GLN A 458 12.98 1.36 -36.43
CA GLN A 458 13.13 -0.02 -36.90
C GLN A 458 14.60 -0.40 -37.01
N ASP A 459 14.87 -1.70 -36.85
CA ASP A 459 16.18 -2.28 -37.19
C ASP A 459 16.52 -1.97 -38.65
N ARG A 460 17.79 -1.68 -38.93
CA ARG A 460 18.21 -1.31 -40.29
C ARG A 460 19.61 -1.78 -40.64
N PHE A 461 19.81 -1.93 -41.94
CA PHE A 461 21.12 -2.19 -42.53
C PHE A 461 21.77 -0.86 -42.94
N HIS A 462 23.06 -0.72 -42.66
CA HIS A 462 23.89 0.42 -43.04
C HIS A 462 25.13 -0.09 -43.78
N ASN A 463 25.49 0.52 -44.91
CA ASN A 463 26.70 0.11 -45.61
C ASN A 463 27.92 0.62 -44.86
N LYS A 464 28.93 -0.25 -44.75
CA LYS A 464 30.21 0.12 -44.14
C LYS A 464 30.87 1.31 -44.84
N GLY A 465 31.21 2.34 -44.05
CA GLY A 465 31.92 3.54 -44.51
C GLY A 465 31.03 4.67 -45.05
N ASP A 466 29.72 4.44 -45.19
CA ASP A 466 28.78 5.50 -45.54
C ASP A 466 28.50 6.40 -44.32
N TYR A 467 28.12 7.66 -44.58
CA TYR A 467 27.65 8.56 -43.52
C TYR A 467 26.41 7.97 -42.84
N PHE A 468 26.52 7.74 -41.53
CA PHE A 468 25.42 7.25 -40.71
C PHE A 468 24.67 8.42 -40.09
N ASP A 469 23.38 8.53 -40.38
CA ASP A 469 22.47 9.43 -39.69
C ASP A 469 21.55 8.63 -38.76
N PRO A 470 21.69 8.76 -37.43
CA PRO A 470 20.88 8.03 -36.48
C PRO A 470 19.39 8.31 -36.63
N MET A 471 18.97 9.46 -37.15
CA MET A 471 17.56 9.86 -37.18
C MET A 471 16.78 9.39 -38.42
N VAL A 472 17.43 8.73 -39.39
CA VAL A 472 16.74 8.31 -40.63
C VAL A 472 15.60 7.33 -40.34
N GLY A 473 14.37 7.74 -40.65
CA GLY A 473 13.17 6.91 -40.48
C GLY A 473 12.66 6.80 -39.05
N VAL A 474 13.21 7.60 -38.12
CA VAL A 474 12.73 7.69 -36.74
C VAL A 474 11.63 8.74 -36.65
N THR A 475 10.51 8.40 -36.01
CA THR A 475 9.44 9.35 -35.69
C THR A 475 9.03 9.20 -34.23
N ALA A 476 8.55 10.27 -33.62
CA ALA A 476 7.93 10.23 -32.31
C ALA A 476 6.64 11.04 -32.30
N VAL A 477 5.56 10.42 -31.84
CA VAL A 477 4.25 11.08 -31.75
C VAL A 477 3.68 10.89 -30.35
N ASP A 478 3.16 11.97 -29.80
CA ASP A 478 2.39 11.96 -28.58
C ASP A 478 0.94 12.36 -28.87
N LEU A 479 0.01 11.81 -28.08
CA LEU A 479 -1.40 12.00 -28.30
C LEU A 479 -1.88 13.41 -27.92
N GLU A 480 -1.25 14.04 -26.92
CA GLU A 480 -1.58 15.38 -26.47
C GLU A 480 -0.74 16.45 -27.16
N ASP A 481 0.54 16.16 -27.36
CA ASP A 481 1.53 17.13 -27.82
C ASP A 481 1.77 17.07 -29.34
N GLY A 482 1.35 16.00 -30.01
CA GLY A 482 1.45 15.84 -31.46
C GLY A 482 2.82 15.29 -31.88
N ASP A 483 3.42 15.85 -32.94
CA ASP A 483 4.70 15.37 -33.46
C ASP A 483 5.86 15.88 -32.59
N LEU A 484 6.54 14.93 -31.93
CA LEU A 484 7.70 15.15 -31.08
C LEU A 484 9.01 14.65 -31.74
N THR A 485 8.99 14.35 -33.04
CA THR A 485 10.15 13.76 -33.74
C THR A 485 11.42 14.60 -33.60
N SER A 486 11.29 15.93 -33.58
CA SER A 486 12.44 16.83 -33.40
C SER A 486 13.03 16.83 -31.99
N GLU A 487 12.31 16.27 -31.01
CA GLU A 487 12.74 16.20 -29.60
C GLU A 487 13.39 14.86 -29.26
N VAL A 488 13.45 13.92 -30.20
CA VAL A 488 14.10 12.62 -30.01
C VAL A 488 15.61 12.78 -29.88
N VAL A 489 16.17 12.18 -28.84
CA VAL A 489 17.61 12.07 -28.60
C VAL A 489 18.06 10.65 -28.93
N ALA A 490 19.04 10.51 -29.81
CA ALA A 490 19.66 9.22 -30.15
C ALA A 490 20.97 9.01 -29.37
N ASP A 491 21.16 7.81 -28.83
CA ASP A 491 22.43 7.29 -28.33
C ASP A 491 22.95 6.21 -29.28
N ASP A 492 23.85 6.60 -30.18
CA ASP A 492 24.57 5.76 -31.12
C ASP A 492 26.05 5.57 -30.72
N SER A 493 26.40 5.85 -29.46
CA SER A 493 27.79 5.86 -28.98
C SER A 493 28.56 4.54 -29.14
N GLN A 494 27.83 3.42 -29.24
CA GLN A 494 28.41 2.09 -29.45
C GLN A 494 28.60 1.75 -30.93
N LEU A 495 27.99 2.50 -31.84
CA LEU A 495 27.99 2.24 -33.27
C LEU A 495 29.28 2.75 -33.91
N ASN A 496 29.90 1.91 -34.74
CA ASN A 496 31.02 2.32 -35.58
C ASN A 496 30.66 2.06 -37.05
N PRO A 497 30.39 3.11 -37.85
CA PRO A 497 29.92 2.94 -39.23
C PRO A 497 31.02 2.42 -40.17
N ASP A 498 32.29 2.49 -39.76
CA ASP A 498 33.45 2.01 -40.52
C ASP A 498 33.82 0.56 -40.20
N ARG A 499 33.11 -0.08 -39.26
CA ARG A 499 33.39 -1.45 -38.83
C ARG A 499 32.13 -2.29 -38.94
N GLY A 500 32.23 -3.37 -39.71
CA GLY A 500 31.13 -4.33 -39.81
C GLY A 500 30.79 -4.95 -38.46
N GLY A 501 29.49 -5.06 -38.16
CA GLY A 501 28.98 -5.48 -36.86
C GLY A 501 27.49 -5.21 -36.69
N ILE A 502 26.94 -5.63 -35.56
CA ILE A 502 25.57 -5.29 -35.14
C ILE A 502 25.70 -4.41 -33.90
N TYR A 503 25.13 -3.22 -33.96
CA TYR A 503 25.27 -2.19 -32.95
C TYR A 503 23.90 -1.76 -32.42
N PRO A 504 23.70 -1.67 -31.10
CA PRO A 504 22.48 -1.10 -30.54
C PRO A 504 22.51 0.43 -30.68
N VAL A 505 21.36 1.00 -31.05
CA VAL A 505 21.11 2.45 -31.01
C VAL A 505 19.82 2.68 -30.22
N SER A 506 19.86 3.53 -29.21
CA SER A 506 18.69 3.85 -28.38
C SER A 506 18.15 5.24 -28.71
N TYR A 507 16.83 5.37 -28.79
CA TYR A 507 16.13 6.63 -29.01
C TYR A 507 15.26 6.93 -27.80
N THR A 508 15.31 8.18 -27.34
CA THR A 508 14.60 8.64 -26.16
C THR A 508 13.87 9.94 -26.45
N VAL A 509 12.63 10.07 -25.98
CA VAL A 509 11.84 11.30 -26.09
C VAL A 509 11.10 11.56 -24.77
N VAL A 510 10.97 12.83 -24.41
CA VAL A 510 10.21 13.31 -23.25
C VAL A 510 9.12 14.23 -23.74
N ASP A 511 7.88 14.01 -23.34
CA ASP A 511 6.76 14.90 -23.68
C ASP A 511 6.66 16.11 -22.72
N SER A 512 5.68 16.99 -22.95
CA SER A 512 5.50 18.20 -22.14
C SER A 512 4.96 17.92 -20.73
N ASP A 513 4.36 16.76 -20.49
CA ASP A 513 3.90 16.29 -19.17
C ASP A 513 5.01 15.50 -18.42
N GLY A 514 6.16 15.31 -19.07
CA GLY A 514 7.38 14.70 -18.51
C GLY A 514 7.47 13.18 -18.70
N ASN A 515 6.61 12.57 -19.51
CA ASN A 515 6.66 11.14 -19.78
C ASN A 515 7.83 10.81 -20.70
N LEU A 516 8.63 9.81 -20.30
CA LEU A 516 9.82 9.34 -21.00
C LEU A 516 9.52 8.03 -21.74
N THR A 517 9.74 8.01 -23.05
CA THR A 517 9.74 6.76 -23.83
C THR A 517 11.14 6.48 -24.38
N THR A 518 11.58 5.23 -24.32
CA THR A 518 12.85 4.77 -24.90
C THR A 518 12.65 3.51 -25.73
N VAL A 519 13.22 3.49 -26.94
CA VAL A 519 13.23 2.33 -27.85
C VAL A 519 14.66 2.07 -28.30
N THR A 520 15.09 0.81 -28.24
CA THR A 520 16.41 0.38 -28.76
C THR A 520 16.22 -0.47 -30.01
N VAL A 521 16.94 -0.13 -31.07
CA VAL A 521 16.98 -0.90 -32.34
C VAL A 521 18.39 -1.39 -32.62
N MET A 522 18.50 -2.36 -33.52
CA MET A 522 19.76 -2.92 -34.00
C MET A 522 20.12 -2.38 -35.38
N VAL A 523 21.32 -1.83 -35.50
CA VAL A 523 21.91 -1.43 -36.78
C VAL A 523 22.97 -2.45 -37.20
N THR A 524 22.76 -3.07 -38.36
CA THR A 524 23.73 -3.98 -38.96
C THR A 524 24.60 -3.20 -39.94
N VAL A 525 25.89 -3.07 -39.65
CA VAL A 525 26.90 -2.52 -40.56
C VAL A 525 27.52 -3.67 -41.35
N GLY A 526 27.35 -3.66 -42.67
CA GLY A 526 27.78 -4.75 -43.55
C GLY A 526 28.52 -4.31 -44.80
#